data_AF-A0A957G3K5-F1
#
_entry.id   AF-A0A957G3K5-F1
#
_cell.length_a   1.000
_cell.length_b   1.000
_cell.length_c   1.000
_cell.angle_alpha   90.00
_cell.angle_beta   90.00
_cell.angle_gamma   90.00
#
_symmetry.space_group_name_H-M   'P 1'
#
loop_
_entity.id
_entity.type
_entity.pdbx_description
1 polymer ?
#
loop_
_entity_poly.entity_id
_entity_poly.type
_entity_poly.pdbx_seq_one_letter_code
_entity_poly.pdbx_strand_id
1 'polypeptide(L)'
;MMMRKIIGYAAFFVLLAAGVGWWWTSSRAEAAPATASLLAPAGPIDQTGFARATEPDNIQFPADLGPHDDYQTEWWYYTGNLESADGRRFGYQFTIFRRAFAPEEATPPEAASDWRTNQLYFAHFTISDIDGEAFYPAEKFSRGAVGLAGAQAEPYRVWIEDWEAAANASGQVELTAATDEVALNLTLTETMPPILHGDGGLSVKGPGSGNASYYYSLVQMAAEGTVTIGGEQFSVSGLSWKDHEYSTSALEDGAVGWDWFSLQLDDGAALMFFQIRLADGSLSNFSSGSYIRPDGSVQP
;
A
#
# COMPACT_ATOMS: atom_id res chain seq x y z
N MET A 1 42.06 42.03 -38.33
CA MET A 1 42.46 41.11 -37.23
C MET A 1 41.40 41.01 -36.12
N MET A 2 40.64 42.08 -35.85
CA MET A 2 39.60 42.13 -34.80
C MET A 2 38.37 41.25 -35.08
N MET A 3 37.92 41.16 -36.34
CA MET A 3 36.72 40.42 -36.74
C MET A 3 36.85 38.89 -36.57
N ARG A 4 38.04 38.33 -36.78
CA ARG A 4 38.33 36.90 -36.55
C ARG A 4 38.25 36.50 -35.07
N LYS A 5 38.63 37.40 -34.16
CA LYS A 5 38.54 37.16 -32.71
C LYS A 5 37.08 37.18 -32.24
N ILE A 6 36.27 38.11 -32.75
CA ILE A 6 34.84 38.21 -32.42
C ILE A 6 34.07 36.96 -32.88
N ILE A 7 34.36 36.45 -34.08
CA ILE A 7 33.76 35.21 -34.60
C ILE A 7 34.18 34.00 -33.73
N GLY A 8 35.44 33.95 -33.29
CA GLY A 8 35.93 32.90 -32.40
C GLY A 8 35.23 32.88 -31.03
N TYR A 9 35.02 34.06 -30.42
CA TYR A 9 34.29 34.17 -29.15
C TYR A 9 32.81 33.83 -29.31
N ALA A 10 32.16 34.27 -30.40
CA ALA A 10 30.77 33.91 -30.67
C ALA A 10 30.59 32.40 -30.83
N ALA A 11 31.50 31.73 -31.56
CA ALA A 11 31.47 30.27 -31.72
C ALA A 11 31.69 29.54 -30.38
N PHE A 12 32.57 30.04 -29.52
CA PHE A 12 32.80 29.47 -28.20
C PHE A 12 31.57 29.57 -27.29
N PHE A 13 30.90 30.72 -27.24
CA PHE A 13 29.69 30.89 -26.43
C PHE A 13 28.50 30.06 -26.94
N VAL A 14 28.38 29.87 -28.26
CA VAL A 14 27.35 28.99 -28.84
C VAL A 14 27.60 27.53 -28.46
N LEU A 15 28.86 27.06 -28.53
CA LEU A 15 29.21 25.70 -28.14
C LEU A 15 29.07 25.47 -26.62
N LEU A 16 29.40 26.48 -25.80
CA LEU A 16 29.19 26.42 -24.35
C LEU A 16 27.70 26.37 -24.00
N ALA A 17 26.88 27.21 -24.63
CA ALA A 17 25.43 27.20 -24.44
C ALA A 17 24.79 25.90 -24.91
N ALA A 18 25.27 25.33 -26.04
CA ALA A 18 24.82 24.04 -26.52
C ALA A 18 25.26 22.89 -25.60
N GLY A 19 26.47 22.95 -25.04
CA GLY A 19 26.96 21.97 -24.07
C GLY A 19 26.20 22.01 -22.73
N VAL A 20 25.92 23.20 -22.22
CA VAL A 20 25.11 23.39 -21.01
C VAL A 20 23.65 23.00 -21.24
N GLY A 21 23.09 23.36 -22.41
CA GLY A 21 21.74 22.94 -22.80
C GLY A 21 21.63 21.42 -22.94
N TRP A 22 22.60 20.78 -23.59
CA TRP A 22 22.65 19.33 -23.72
C TRP A 22 22.78 18.66 -22.35
N TRP A 23 23.71 19.12 -21.50
CA TRP A 23 23.88 18.61 -20.13
C TRP A 23 22.61 18.77 -19.29
N TRP A 24 21.93 19.92 -19.36
CA TRP A 24 20.67 20.19 -18.66
C TRP A 24 19.53 19.27 -19.15
N THR A 25 19.48 18.97 -20.45
CA THR A 25 18.47 18.05 -21.00
C THR A 25 18.80 16.58 -20.75
N SER A 26 20.08 16.21 -20.68
CA SER A 26 20.51 14.82 -20.48
C SER A 26 20.60 14.41 -19.01
N SER A 27 20.73 15.37 -18.08
CA SER A 27 20.75 15.10 -16.63
C SER A 27 19.35 14.95 -16.03
N ARG A 28 18.30 15.34 -16.77
CA ARG A 28 16.93 14.91 -16.49
C ARG A 28 16.75 13.52 -17.08
N ALA A 29 17.19 12.50 -16.34
CA ALA A 29 16.52 11.22 -16.46
C ALA A 29 15.04 11.51 -16.16
N GLU A 30 14.18 11.40 -17.18
CA GLU A 30 12.75 11.29 -16.95
C GLU A 30 12.61 10.11 -15.98
N ALA A 31 12.26 10.40 -14.72
CA ALA A 31 11.86 9.34 -13.80
C ALA A 31 10.79 8.56 -14.56
N ALA A 32 11.09 7.29 -14.86
CA ALA A 32 10.10 6.42 -15.45
C ALA A 32 8.85 6.57 -14.58
N PRO A 33 7.66 6.82 -15.15
CA PRO A 33 6.46 6.95 -14.34
C PRO A 33 6.39 5.69 -13.48
N ALA A 34 6.37 5.87 -12.16
CA ALA A 34 6.16 4.78 -11.23
C ALA A 34 4.73 4.29 -11.47
N THR A 35 4.58 3.36 -12.42
CA THR A 35 3.32 2.70 -12.68
C THR A 35 3.15 1.62 -11.63
N ALA A 36 2.56 1.99 -10.49
CA ALA A 36 1.92 1.02 -9.62
C ALA A 36 0.66 0.55 -10.34
N SER A 37 0.80 -0.47 -11.19
CA SER A 37 -0.37 -1.22 -11.61
C SER A 37 -0.69 -2.14 -10.45
N LEU A 38 -1.70 -1.79 -9.64
CA LEU A 38 -2.41 -2.86 -8.97
C LEU A 38 -2.87 -3.78 -10.10
N LEU A 39 -2.31 -4.99 -10.15
CA LEU A 39 -2.95 -6.08 -10.86
C LEU A 39 -4.28 -6.32 -10.16
N ALA A 40 -5.28 -5.46 -10.40
CA ALA A 40 -6.61 -5.95 -10.61
C ALA A 40 -6.41 -7.00 -11.70
N PRO A 41 -6.51 -8.30 -11.40
CA PRO A 41 -6.32 -9.31 -12.43
C PRO A 41 -7.28 -8.97 -13.54
N ALA A 42 -6.70 -8.80 -14.71
CA ALA A 42 -7.41 -8.58 -15.94
C ALA A 42 -8.32 -9.78 -16.20
N GLY A 43 -9.59 -9.69 -15.82
CA GLY A 43 -10.62 -10.63 -16.20
C GLY A 43 -11.77 -10.72 -15.20
N PRO A 44 -13.02 -10.97 -15.64
CA PRO A 44 -14.10 -11.34 -14.75
C PRO A 44 -13.77 -12.71 -14.14
N ILE A 45 -13.25 -12.70 -12.91
CA ILE A 45 -13.15 -13.91 -12.10
C ILE A 45 -14.54 -14.19 -11.56
N ASP A 46 -14.97 -15.45 -11.65
CA ASP A 46 -16.25 -15.90 -11.13
C ASP A 46 -16.36 -15.53 -9.63
N GLN A 47 -17.36 -14.73 -9.31
CA GLN A 47 -17.67 -14.30 -7.94
C GLN A 47 -18.65 -15.27 -7.26
N THR A 48 -19.14 -16.28 -7.98
CA THR A 48 -20.10 -17.25 -7.48
C THR A 48 -19.53 -18.00 -6.28
N GLY A 49 -20.28 -17.98 -5.17
CA GLY A 49 -19.92 -18.68 -3.94
C GLY A 49 -19.05 -17.89 -2.97
N PHE A 50 -18.55 -16.71 -3.34
CA PHE A 50 -17.91 -15.79 -2.40
C PHE A 50 -18.95 -14.93 -1.66
N ALA A 51 -18.63 -14.54 -0.43
CA ALA A 51 -19.38 -13.55 0.35
C ALA A 51 -19.37 -12.18 -0.34
N ARG A 52 -20.36 -11.33 0.00
CA ARG A 52 -20.48 -9.97 -0.55
C ARG A 52 -20.77 -8.98 0.56
N ALA A 53 -20.12 -7.82 0.50
CA ALA A 53 -20.35 -6.73 1.45
C ALA A 53 -21.66 -5.99 1.09
N THR A 54 -22.79 -6.46 1.60
CA THR A 54 -24.12 -5.91 1.28
C THR A 54 -24.75 -5.10 2.39
N GLU A 55 -24.33 -5.33 3.64
CA GLU A 55 -24.81 -4.66 4.84
C GLU A 55 -23.66 -4.47 5.83
N PRO A 56 -23.74 -3.53 6.78
CA PRO A 56 -22.75 -3.38 7.83
C PRO A 56 -22.51 -4.70 8.55
N ASP A 57 -21.23 -5.06 8.74
CA ASP A 57 -20.84 -6.29 9.41
C ASP A 57 -20.48 -6.00 10.88
N ASN A 58 -20.51 -7.04 11.69
CA ASN A 58 -20.08 -6.98 13.08
C ASN A 58 -18.57 -7.22 13.15
N ILE A 59 -17.79 -6.24 12.72
CA ILE A 59 -16.32 -6.30 12.76
C ILE A 59 -15.85 -6.35 14.22
N GLN A 60 -15.12 -7.41 14.59
CA GLN A 60 -14.65 -7.76 15.92
C GLN A 60 -13.14 -8.01 15.96
N PHE A 61 -12.48 -7.35 16.91
CA PHE A 61 -11.05 -7.50 17.15
C PHE A 61 -10.79 -8.43 18.35
N PRO A 62 -9.78 -9.32 18.27
CA PRO A 62 -8.73 -9.38 17.25
C PRO A 62 -9.04 -10.25 16.02
N ALA A 63 -10.22 -10.89 15.94
CA ALA A 63 -10.55 -11.82 14.85
C ALA A 63 -10.36 -11.21 13.45
N ASP A 64 -10.88 -10.00 13.23
CA ASP A 64 -10.82 -9.32 11.92
C ASP A 64 -9.51 -8.57 11.66
N LEU A 65 -8.49 -8.78 12.52
CA LEU A 65 -7.10 -8.53 12.12
C LEU A 65 -6.62 -9.59 11.11
N GLY A 66 -7.18 -10.80 11.17
CA GLY A 66 -6.82 -11.92 10.31
C GLY A 66 -7.47 -11.89 8.92
N PRO A 67 -7.37 -12.99 8.16
CA PRO A 67 -7.96 -13.09 6.84
C PRO A 67 -9.46 -13.35 6.86
N HIS A 68 -10.14 -12.89 5.82
CA HIS A 68 -11.56 -13.17 5.55
C HIS A 68 -11.70 -14.01 4.28
N ASP A 69 -11.45 -15.33 4.38
CA ASP A 69 -11.26 -16.23 3.23
C ASP A 69 -12.54 -16.51 2.42
N ASP A 70 -13.70 -16.12 2.94
CA ASP A 70 -14.99 -16.12 2.26
C ASP A 70 -15.13 -14.99 1.22
N TYR A 71 -14.26 -13.97 1.26
CA TYR A 71 -14.19 -12.91 0.25
C TYR A 71 -13.15 -13.21 -0.83
N GLN A 72 -13.31 -12.62 -2.02
CA GLN A 72 -12.36 -12.87 -3.11
C GLN A 72 -11.04 -12.13 -2.94
N THR A 73 -11.06 -10.88 -2.46
CA THR A 73 -9.91 -9.98 -2.40
C THR A 73 -9.75 -9.42 -0.99
N GLU A 74 -8.50 -9.29 -0.55
CA GLU A 74 -8.17 -8.68 0.74
C GLU A 74 -6.79 -8.02 0.68
N TRP A 75 -6.56 -6.96 1.46
CA TRP A 75 -5.24 -6.38 1.62
C TRP A 75 -4.95 -5.82 3.01
N TRP A 76 -3.68 -5.92 3.39
CA TRP A 76 -3.06 -5.28 4.56
C TRP A 76 -2.07 -4.26 4.05
N TYR A 77 -2.38 -2.97 4.20
CA TYR A 77 -1.66 -1.89 3.56
C TYR A 77 -1.07 -0.91 4.58
N TYR A 78 0.25 -1.01 4.79
CA TYR A 78 1.01 -0.15 5.66
C TYR A 78 1.69 0.98 4.89
N THR A 79 1.57 2.19 5.39
CA THR A 79 2.31 3.37 4.93
C THR A 79 2.85 4.13 6.12
N GLY A 80 3.98 4.82 5.96
CA GLY A 80 4.47 5.69 7.02
C GLY A 80 5.54 6.66 6.59
N ASN A 81 5.67 7.69 7.40
CA ASN A 81 6.72 8.71 7.30
C ASN A 81 7.64 8.56 8.50
N LEU A 82 8.93 8.46 8.23
CA LEU A 82 9.98 8.19 9.19
C LEU A 82 11.06 9.26 9.11
N GLU A 83 11.69 9.54 10.23
CA GLU A 83 12.83 10.42 10.34
C GLU A 83 13.92 9.76 11.17
N SER A 84 15.17 9.89 10.75
CA SER A 84 16.33 9.43 11.53
C SER A 84 16.76 10.45 12.57
N ALA A 85 17.61 10.05 13.52
CA ALA A 85 18.11 10.94 14.56
C ALA A 85 18.90 12.17 14.03
N ASP A 86 19.46 12.08 12.83
CA ASP A 86 20.15 13.17 12.13
C ASP A 86 19.25 13.96 11.16
N GLY A 87 17.94 13.66 11.13
CA GLY A 87 16.93 14.42 10.38
C GLY A 87 16.72 13.97 8.94
N ARG A 88 17.27 12.83 8.53
CA ARG A 88 17.02 12.25 7.20
C ARG A 88 15.62 11.64 7.16
N ARG A 89 14.88 11.93 6.09
CA ARG A 89 13.47 11.57 5.96
C ARG A 89 13.30 10.40 5.01
N PHE A 90 12.44 9.47 5.43
CA PHE A 90 12.06 8.31 4.65
C PHE A 90 10.53 8.20 4.58
N GLY A 91 10.02 7.77 3.43
CA GLY A 91 8.68 7.20 3.31
C GLY A 91 8.80 5.69 3.13
N TYR A 92 7.82 4.93 3.61
CA TYR A 92 7.73 3.52 3.28
C TYR A 92 6.30 3.12 2.93
N GLN A 93 6.23 2.03 2.16
CA GLN A 93 5.00 1.34 1.82
C GLN A 93 5.24 -0.16 1.97
N PHE A 94 4.38 -0.87 2.68
CA PHE A 94 4.38 -2.32 2.73
C PHE A 94 2.96 -2.85 2.60
N THR A 95 2.67 -3.53 1.50
CA THR A 95 1.33 -4.03 1.21
C THR A 95 1.38 -5.51 0.91
N ILE A 96 0.52 -6.30 1.56
CA ILE A 96 0.22 -7.67 1.15
C ILE A 96 -1.22 -7.72 0.66
N PHE A 97 -1.43 -8.26 -0.52
CA PHE A 97 -2.73 -8.54 -1.11
C PHE A 97 -2.95 -10.05 -1.16
N ARG A 98 -4.17 -10.47 -0.90
CA ARG A 98 -4.66 -11.83 -1.12
C ARG A 98 -5.73 -11.79 -2.20
N ARG A 99 -5.69 -12.78 -3.09
CA ARG A 99 -6.79 -13.06 -4.00
C ARG A 99 -7.09 -14.55 -4.12
N ALA A 100 -8.36 -14.89 -3.92
CA ALA A 100 -8.88 -16.23 -4.10
C ALA A 100 -9.33 -16.47 -5.55
N PHE A 101 -9.02 -17.65 -6.10
CA PHE A 101 -9.48 -18.09 -7.42
C PHE A 101 -10.80 -18.87 -7.38
N ALA A 102 -11.11 -19.44 -6.24
CA ALA A 102 -12.34 -20.17 -5.97
C ALA A 102 -12.67 -20.03 -4.47
N PRO A 103 -13.95 -20.08 -4.06
CA PRO A 103 -14.32 -20.14 -2.65
C PRO A 103 -13.67 -21.34 -1.96
N GLU A 104 -13.53 -21.28 -0.63
CA GLU A 104 -13.05 -22.44 0.13
C GLU A 104 -13.95 -23.66 -0.11
N GLU A 105 -13.31 -24.79 -0.45
CA GLU A 105 -14.00 -26.07 -0.58
C GLU A 105 -14.30 -26.62 0.82
N ALA A 106 -15.58 -26.87 1.12
CA ALA A 106 -15.98 -27.49 2.39
C ALA A 106 -15.35 -28.88 2.62
N THR A 107 -14.87 -29.55 1.58
CA THR A 107 -14.13 -30.81 1.67
C THR A 107 -13.11 -30.88 0.52
N PRO A 108 -11.82 -30.64 0.80
CA PRO A 108 -10.78 -30.83 -0.19
C PRO A 108 -10.74 -32.30 -0.67
N PRO A 109 -10.39 -32.58 -1.93
CA PRO A 109 -10.26 -33.96 -2.41
C PRO A 109 -9.21 -34.75 -1.61
N GLU A 110 -9.48 -36.03 -1.30
CA GLU A 110 -8.64 -36.91 -0.45
C GLU A 110 -7.17 -37.02 -0.89
N ALA A 111 -6.85 -36.69 -2.15
CA ALA A 111 -5.50 -36.71 -2.72
C ALA A 111 -5.04 -35.32 -3.19
N ALA A 112 -5.43 -34.24 -2.49
CA ALA A 112 -4.92 -32.91 -2.76
C ALA A 112 -3.41 -32.83 -2.48
N SER A 113 -2.65 -32.25 -3.40
CA SER A 113 -1.24 -31.92 -3.17
C SER A 113 -1.13 -30.82 -2.11
N ASP A 114 -0.11 -30.87 -1.24
CA ASP A 114 0.19 -29.78 -0.29
C ASP A 114 0.43 -28.42 -0.99
N TRP A 115 0.74 -28.45 -2.30
CA TRP A 115 0.92 -27.26 -3.15
C TRP A 115 -0.38 -26.73 -3.77
N ARG A 116 -1.49 -27.46 -3.62
CA ARG A 116 -2.80 -27.02 -4.09
C ARG A 116 -3.28 -25.90 -3.17
N THR A 117 -3.61 -24.76 -3.77
CA THR A 117 -4.25 -23.65 -3.08
C THR A 117 -5.13 -22.90 -4.07
N ASN A 118 -6.22 -22.35 -3.56
CA ASN A 118 -7.05 -21.35 -4.22
C ASN A 118 -6.60 -19.92 -3.92
N GLN A 119 -5.62 -19.73 -3.03
CA GLN A 119 -5.15 -18.42 -2.58
C GLN A 119 -3.84 -18.02 -3.25
N LEU A 120 -3.81 -16.83 -3.86
CA LEU A 120 -2.61 -16.15 -4.32
C LEU A 120 -2.35 -14.94 -3.44
N TYR A 121 -1.11 -14.81 -2.99
CA TYR A 121 -0.62 -13.61 -2.31
C TYR A 121 0.36 -12.87 -3.21
N PHE A 122 0.31 -11.55 -3.14
CA PHE A 122 1.31 -10.69 -3.74
C PHE A 122 1.56 -9.49 -2.85
N ALA A 123 2.78 -8.97 -2.89
CA ALA A 123 3.18 -7.88 -2.03
C ALA A 123 4.00 -6.84 -2.75
N HIS A 124 3.87 -5.61 -2.28
CA HIS A 124 4.69 -4.49 -2.68
C HIS A 124 5.40 -3.95 -1.45
N PHE A 125 6.71 -3.72 -1.57
CA PHE A 125 7.52 -3.08 -0.56
C PHE A 125 8.26 -1.91 -1.21
N THR A 126 8.20 -0.73 -0.61
CA THR A 126 8.93 0.43 -1.10
C THR A 126 9.58 1.22 0.03
N ILE A 127 10.75 1.79 -0.27
CA ILE A 127 11.34 2.87 0.52
C ILE A 127 11.52 4.10 -0.39
N SER A 128 11.06 5.25 0.06
CA SER A 128 11.34 6.56 -0.51
C SER A 128 12.38 7.25 0.35
N ASP A 129 13.59 7.42 -0.16
CA ASP A 129 14.68 8.17 0.49
C ASP A 129 14.62 9.61 0.00
N ILE A 130 14.05 10.49 0.83
CA ILE A 130 13.67 11.84 0.41
C ILE A 130 14.90 12.69 0.17
N ASP A 131 15.87 12.64 1.08
CA ASP A 131 17.09 13.45 0.98
C ASP A 131 18.12 12.83 0.02
N GLY A 132 18.05 11.51 -0.20
CA GLY A 132 18.81 10.83 -1.26
C GLY A 132 18.17 10.89 -2.65
N GLU A 133 16.98 11.48 -2.80
CA GLU A 133 16.21 11.58 -4.05
C GLU A 133 16.02 10.22 -4.76
N ALA A 134 15.81 9.15 -3.99
CA ALA A 134 15.72 7.78 -4.50
C ALA A 134 14.44 7.07 -4.08
N PHE A 135 13.95 6.19 -4.95
CA PHE A 135 12.78 5.35 -4.72
C PHE A 135 13.11 3.89 -5.04
N TYR A 136 12.89 2.99 -4.07
CA TYR A 136 13.26 1.58 -4.13
C TYR A 136 12.02 0.70 -4.08
N PRO A 137 11.41 0.32 -5.21
CA PRO A 137 10.27 -0.58 -5.25
C PRO A 137 10.69 -2.04 -5.39
N ALA A 138 9.97 -2.93 -4.73
CA ALA A 138 10.10 -4.37 -4.88
C ALA A 138 8.74 -5.07 -4.76
N GLU A 139 8.61 -6.23 -5.38
CA GLU A 139 7.40 -7.03 -5.38
C GLU A 139 7.69 -8.52 -5.17
N LYS A 140 6.72 -9.23 -4.58
CA LYS A 140 6.74 -10.70 -4.43
C LYS A 140 5.38 -11.28 -4.80
N PHE A 141 5.38 -12.50 -5.32
CA PHE A 141 4.17 -13.28 -5.61
C PHE A 141 4.35 -14.69 -5.08
N SER A 142 3.37 -15.20 -4.34
CA SER A 142 3.47 -16.53 -3.76
C SER A 142 2.12 -17.18 -3.56
N ARG A 143 2.14 -18.51 -3.46
CA ARG A 143 0.97 -19.34 -3.17
C ARG A 143 0.68 -19.29 -1.68
N GLY A 144 -0.60 -19.22 -1.32
CA GLY A 144 -1.05 -19.54 0.03
C GLY A 144 -1.00 -21.04 0.28
N ALA A 145 0.20 -21.63 0.19
CA ALA A 145 0.46 -23.07 0.32
C ALA A 145 1.83 -23.30 0.93
N VAL A 146 2.01 -24.45 1.60
CA VAL A 146 3.29 -24.92 2.18
C VAL A 146 4.06 -23.87 3.01
N GLY A 147 3.33 -22.92 3.62
CA GLY A 147 3.90 -21.85 4.45
C GLY A 147 4.54 -20.68 3.70
N LEU A 148 4.46 -20.63 2.37
CA LEU A 148 5.10 -19.58 1.58
C LEU A 148 4.42 -18.21 1.70
N ALA A 149 3.11 -18.16 1.93
CA ALA A 149 2.38 -16.94 2.22
C ALA A 149 1.10 -17.28 2.99
N GLY A 150 0.56 -16.30 3.70
CA GLY A 150 -0.66 -16.48 4.48
C GLY A 150 -0.98 -15.28 5.36
N ALA A 151 -2.10 -15.40 6.05
CA ALA A 151 -2.48 -14.52 7.14
C ALA A 151 -3.16 -15.30 8.27
N GLN A 152 -3.14 -14.76 9.49
CA GLN A 152 -3.83 -15.30 10.65
C GLN A 152 -4.13 -14.18 11.65
N ALA A 153 -5.22 -14.33 12.41
CA ALA A 153 -5.66 -13.34 13.40
C ALA A 153 -4.88 -13.43 14.72
N GLU A 154 -4.65 -14.65 15.22
CA GLU A 154 -4.11 -14.87 16.57
C GLU A 154 -3.08 -16.01 16.62
N PRO A 155 -1.80 -15.72 16.98
CA PRO A 155 -1.21 -14.38 17.01
C PRO A 155 -1.28 -13.72 15.62
N TYR A 156 -1.47 -12.41 15.56
CA TYR A 156 -1.59 -11.70 14.28
C TYR A 156 -0.34 -11.90 13.44
N ARG A 157 -0.52 -12.29 12.17
CA ARG A 157 0.57 -12.41 11.20
C ARG A 157 0.02 -12.35 9.79
N VAL A 158 0.65 -11.58 8.91
CA VAL A 158 0.46 -11.64 7.46
C VAL A 158 1.83 -11.65 6.80
N TRP A 159 2.09 -12.61 5.92
CA TRP A 159 3.44 -12.84 5.38
C TRP A 159 3.44 -13.31 3.93
N ILE A 160 4.57 -13.05 3.28
CA ILE A 160 4.98 -13.63 2.01
C ILE A 160 6.49 -13.91 2.08
N GLU A 161 6.81 -15.19 2.14
CA GLU A 161 8.16 -15.69 2.37
C GLU A 161 8.76 -15.08 3.65
N ASP A 162 9.84 -14.32 3.52
CA ASP A 162 10.57 -13.60 4.57
C ASP A 162 10.05 -12.17 4.81
N TRP A 163 9.06 -11.69 4.06
CA TRP A 163 8.42 -10.39 4.34
C TRP A 163 7.16 -10.59 5.18
N GLU A 164 7.02 -9.84 6.27
CA GLU A 164 5.87 -10.00 7.17
C GLU A 164 5.52 -8.78 7.99
N ALA A 165 4.26 -8.77 8.44
CA ALA A 165 3.78 -8.02 9.58
C ALA A 165 3.32 -9.05 10.64
N ALA A 166 3.93 -9.05 11.82
CA ALA A 166 3.64 -10.06 12.85
C ALA A 166 3.47 -9.42 14.24
N ALA A 167 2.59 -9.97 15.08
CA ALA A 167 2.44 -9.54 16.46
C ALA A 167 3.76 -9.71 17.22
N ASN A 168 4.24 -8.64 17.83
CA ASN A 168 5.40 -8.64 18.71
C ASN A 168 4.96 -8.69 20.19
N ALA A 169 4.01 -7.83 20.56
CA ALA A 169 3.38 -7.78 21.86
C ALA A 169 1.93 -7.27 21.73
N SER A 170 1.21 -7.17 22.84
CA SER A 170 -0.15 -6.59 22.85
C SER A 170 -0.15 -5.18 22.26
N GLY A 171 -0.89 -4.96 21.18
CA GLY A 171 -0.93 -3.68 20.46
C GLY A 171 0.35 -3.32 19.70
N GLN A 172 1.25 -4.29 19.47
CA GLN A 172 2.50 -4.08 18.73
C GLN A 172 2.67 -5.07 17.58
N VAL A 173 2.99 -4.54 16.41
CA VAL A 173 3.29 -5.30 15.20
C VAL A 173 4.72 -5.01 14.76
N GLU A 174 5.51 -6.05 14.49
CA GLU A 174 6.79 -5.94 13.82
C GLU A 174 6.60 -6.07 12.30
N LEU A 175 7.08 -5.07 11.55
CA LEU A 175 7.17 -5.10 10.09
C LEU A 175 8.60 -5.43 9.69
N THR A 176 8.79 -6.48 8.89
CA THR A 176 10.08 -6.83 8.30
C THR A 176 9.94 -7.02 6.79
N ALA A 177 10.76 -6.31 6.02
CA ALA A 177 10.89 -6.50 4.58
C ALA A 177 12.31 -6.13 4.14
N ALA A 178 12.91 -6.93 3.25
CA ALA A 178 14.26 -6.69 2.77
C ALA A 178 14.44 -7.09 1.30
N THR A 179 15.36 -6.38 0.66
CA THR A 179 15.90 -6.63 -0.67
C THR A 179 17.42 -6.56 -0.59
N ASP A 180 18.12 -6.74 -1.71
CA ASP A 180 19.58 -6.56 -1.75
C ASP A 180 20.00 -5.09 -1.52
N GLU A 181 19.12 -4.12 -1.81
CA GLU A 181 19.44 -2.69 -1.77
C GLU A 181 18.92 -1.99 -0.50
N VAL A 182 17.72 -2.37 -0.05
CA VAL A 182 17.03 -1.74 1.06
C VAL A 182 16.38 -2.76 2.01
N ALA A 183 16.31 -2.40 3.30
CA ALA A 183 15.59 -3.18 4.30
C ALA A 183 14.84 -2.28 5.29
N LEU A 184 13.74 -2.79 5.82
CA LEU A 184 12.89 -2.18 6.83
C LEU A 184 12.68 -3.18 7.97
N ASN A 185 12.94 -2.74 9.20
CA ASN A 185 12.52 -3.44 10.40
C ASN A 185 11.93 -2.40 11.37
N LEU A 186 10.62 -2.44 11.59
CA LEU A 186 9.92 -1.49 12.46
C LEU A 186 9.06 -2.22 13.48
N THR A 187 9.03 -1.72 14.71
CA THR A 187 7.93 -1.98 15.63
C THR A 187 6.92 -0.85 15.51
N LEU A 188 5.68 -1.22 15.19
CA LEU A 188 4.53 -0.32 15.16
C LEU A 188 3.70 -0.54 16.41
N THR A 189 3.44 0.52 17.18
CA THR A 189 2.61 0.48 18.38
C THR A 189 1.28 1.19 18.12
N GLU A 190 0.18 0.47 18.32
CA GLU A 190 -1.17 1.03 18.26
C GLU A 190 -1.36 2.10 19.35
N THR A 191 -1.89 3.25 18.96
CA THR A 191 -2.16 4.38 19.86
C THR A 191 -3.66 4.63 20.04
N MET A 192 -4.48 4.03 19.18
CA MET A 192 -5.93 4.16 19.16
C MET A 192 -6.57 2.83 18.74
N PRO A 193 -7.83 2.57 19.11
CA PRO A 193 -8.59 1.45 18.56
C PRO A 193 -8.73 1.55 17.03
N PRO A 194 -9.02 0.43 16.34
CA PRO A 194 -9.31 0.43 14.91
C PRO A 194 -10.46 1.38 14.54
N ILE A 195 -10.28 2.06 13.42
CA ILE A 195 -11.22 3.05 12.88
C ILE A 195 -12.00 2.43 11.73
N LEU A 196 -13.30 2.21 11.92
CA LEU A 196 -14.17 1.71 10.86
C LEU A 196 -14.54 2.83 9.89
N HIS A 197 -14.42 2.56 8.59
CA HIS A 197 -14.82 3.48 7.53
C HIS A 197 -16.25 3.21 7.06
N GLY A 198 -16.88 4.21 6.44
CA GLY A 198 -18.25 4.07 5.92
C GLY A 198 -19.29 3.83 7.02
N ASP A 199 -20.28 2.99 6.73
CA ASP A 199 -21.35 2.64 7.69
C ASP A 199 -20.97 1.36 8.43
N GLY A 200 -20.46 1.49 9.66
CA GLY A 200 -20.06 0.34 10.48
C GLY A 200 -19.00 -0.56 9.84
N GLY A 201 -18.10 0.02 9.03
CA GLY A 201 -17.08 -0.72 8.27
C GLY A 201 -17.45 -0.96 6.82
N LEU A 202 -18.73 -0.85 6.44
CA LEU A 202 -19.18 -0.98 5.06
C LEU A 202 -18.88 0.30 4.25
N SER A 203 -17.91 0.21 3.33
CA SER A 203 -17.48 1.29 2.45
C SER A 203 -17.96 1.03 1.01
N VAL A 204 -18.98 1.78 0.56
CA VAL A 204 -19.59 1.61 -0.77
C VAL A 204 -18.74 2.26 -1.86
N LYS A 205 -18.46 1.52 -2.94
CA LYS A 205 -17.55 1.90 -4.03
C LYS A 205 -18.17 1.81 -5.42
N GLY A 206 -19.47 1.57 -5.50
CA GLY A 206 -20.21 1.50 -6.75
C GLY A 206 -21.71 1.30 -6.55
N PRO A 207 -22.51 1.38 -7.63
CA PRO A 207 -23.97 1.37 -7.55
C PRO A 207 -24.57 -0.03 -7.39
N GLY A 208 -23.82 -1.09 -7.70
CA GLY A 208 -24.28 -2.46 -7.60
C GLY A 208 -24.40 -2.91 -6.14
N SER A 209 -25.42 -3.71 -5.82
CA SER A 209 -25.46 -4.39 -4.51
C SER A 209 -24.21 -5.24 -4.33
N GLY A 210 -23.51 -5.04 -3.21
CA GLY A 210 -22.23 -5.70 -2.96
C GLY A 210 -21.02 -5.03 -3.63
N ASN A 211 -21.17 -3.89 -4.31
CA ASN A 211 -20.06 -3.04 -4.77
C ASN A 211 -19.55 -2.17 -3.60
N ALA A 212 -19.08 -2.86 -2.57
CA ALA A 212 -18.58 -2.28 -1.35
C ALA A 212 -17.49 -3.20 -0.79
N SER A 213 -16.75 -2.67 0.17
CA SER A 213 -15.79 -3.42 0.95
C SER A 213 -16.02 -3.21 2.43
N TYR A 214 -15.58 -4.17 3.24
CA TYR A 214 -15.36 -3.93 4.64
C TYR A 214 -13.98 -3.32 4.82
N TYR A 215 -13.92 -2.20 5.55
CA TYR A 215 -12.75 -1.35 5.54
C TYR A 215 -12.55 -0.67 6.89
N TYR A 216 -11.35 -0.84 7.44
CA TYR A 216 -10.94 -0.16 8.65
C TYR A 216 -9.45 0.22 8.60
N SER A 217 -9.06 1.13 9.48
CA SER A 217 -7.67 1.57 9.62
C SER A 217 -7.17 1.48 11.06
N LEU A 218 -5.88 1.18 11.21
CA LEU A 218 -5.11 1.55 12.41
C LEU A 218 -4.34 2.82 12.05
N VAL A 219 -4.59 3.89 12.79
CA VAL A 219 -4.02 5.22 12.52
C VAL A 219 -3.13 5.65 13.67
N GLN A 220 -2.27 6.64 13.43
CA GLN A 220 -1.38 7.23 14.42
C GLN A 220 -0.46 6.20 15.08
N MET A 221 -0.13 5.10 14.40
CA MET A 221 0.72 4.06 14.98
C MET A 221 2.13 4.62 15.17
N ALA A 222 2.64 4.59 16.39
CA ALA A 222 4.01 5.01 16.66
C ALA A 222 4.97 3.98 16.04
N ALA A 223 5.86 4.43 15.16
CA ALA A 223 6.81 3.59 14.45
C ALA A 223 8.22 3.85 14.97
N GLU A 224 8.94 2.80 15.33
CA GLU A 224 10.34 2.86 15.75
C GLU A 224 11.10 1.67 15.17
N GLY A 225 12.35 1.87 14.74
CA GLY A 225 13.18 0.78 14.25
C GLY A 225 14.29 1.24 13.34
N THR A 226 14.48 0.54 12.23
CA THR A 226 15.57 0.78 11.29
C THR A 226 15.13 0.75 9.83
N VAL A 227 15.76 1.63 9.05
CA VAL A 227 15.79 1.59 7.58
C VAL A 227 17.24 1.35 7.18
N THR A 228 17.48 0.46 6.23
CA THR A 228 18.81 0.23 5.65
C THR A 228 18.78 0.59 4.18
N ILE A 229 19.74 1.40 3.71
CA ILE A 229 19.93 1.76 2.29
C ILE A 229 21.40 1.48 1.93
N GLY A 230 21.65 0.65 0.92
CA GLY A 230 23.01 0.39 0.43
C GLY A 230 23.98 -0.13 1.50
N GLY A 231 23.46 -0.84 2.51
CA GLY A 231 24.21 -1.35 3.66
C GLY A 231 24.43 -0.35 4.81
N GLU A 232 24.02 0.91 4.67
CA GLU A 232 23.99 1.88 5.77
C GLU A 232 22.65 1.79 6.50
N GLN A 233 22.69 1.68 7.83
CA GLN A 233 21.50 1.55 8.67
C GLN A 233 21.21 2.85 9.43
N PHE A 234 19.97 3.30 9.34
CA PHE A 234 19.43 4.48 10.02
C PHE A 234 18.45 4.03 11.10
N SER A 235 18.70 4.40 12.35
CA SER A 235 17.67 4.33 13.40
C SER A 235 16.64 5.43 13.14
N VAL A 236 15.37 5.05 13.10
CA VAL A 236 14.27 5.94 12.70
C VAL A 236 13.10 5.86 13.66
N SER A 237 12.34 6.94 13.72
CA SER A 237 11.02 6.98 14.33
C SER A 237 10.03 7.76 13.47
N GLY A 238 8.73 7.59 13.71
CA GLY A 238 7.70 8.31 12.96
C GLY A 238 6.30 7.77 13.20
N LEU A 239 5.42 7.98 12.23
CA LEU A 239 4.03 7.53 12.27
C LEU A 239 3.71 6.60 11.11
N SER A 240 2.88 5.60 11.39
CA SER A 240 2.40 4.64 10.41
C SER A 240 0.89 4.54 10.43
N TRP A 241 0.35 4.23 9.25
CA TRP A 241 -1.04 3.98 8.95
C TRP A 241 -1.17 2.57 8.39
N LYS A 242 -2.10 1.77 8.89
CA LYS A 242 -2.50 0.48 8.32
C LYS A 242 -3.94 0.58 7.83
N ASP A 243 -4.16 0.39 6.55
CA ASP A 243 -5.44 0.00 5.98
C ASP A 243 -5.62 -1.52 6.01
N HIS A 244 -6.82 -1.99 6.30
CA HIS A 244 -7.22 -3.38 6.05
C HIS A 244 -8.57 -3.37 5.34
N GLU A 245 -8.63 -3.96 4.16
CA GLU A 245 -9.85 -4.03 3.37
C GLU A 245 -10.08 -5.41 2.76
N TYR A 246 -11.32 -5.87 2.74
CA TYR A 246 -11.73 -7.12 2.09
C TYR A 246 -13.08 -6.99 1.37
N SER A 247 -13.18 -7.61 0.20
CA SER A 247 -14.37 -7.58 -0.67
C SER A 247 -14.32 -8.63 -1.79
N THR A 248 -15.45 -8.78 -2.49
CA THR A 248 -15.56 -9.65 -3.68
C THR A 248 -15.77 -8.86 -4.97
N SER A 249 -16.27 -7.63 -4.86
CA SER A 249 -16.56 -6.77 -6.01
C SER A 249 -15.32 -6.00 -6.44
N ALA A 250 -15.21 -5.77 -7.75
CA ALA A 250 -14.30 -4.79 -8.29
C ALA A 250 -14.93 -3.38 -8.18
N LEU A 251 -14.14 -2.37 -8.53
CA LEU A 251 -14.66 -1.03 -8.77
C LEU A 251 -15.78 -1.04 -9.83
N GLU A 252 -16.61 0.00 -9.81
CA GLU A 252 -17.75 0.12 -10.72
C GLU A 252 -17.36 0.05 -12.22
N ASP A 253 -18.33 -0.36 -13.05
CA ASP A 253 -18.17 -0.37 -14.49
C ASP A 253 -17.78 1.02 -15.01
N GLY A 254 -16.76 1.08 -15.86
CA GLY A 254 -16.23 2.34 -16.38
C GLY A 254 -15.19 3.01 -15.47
N ALA A 255 -14.94 2.49 -14.26
CA ALA A 255 -13.80 2.91 -13.47
C ALA A 255 -12.48 2.57 -14.19
N VAL A 256 -11.57 3.54 -14.24
CA VAL A 256 -10.23 3.39 -14.83
C VAL A 256 -9.12 3.45 -13.78
N GLY A 257 -9.48 3.68 -12.52
CA GLY A 257 -8.57 3.68 -11.38
C GLY A 257 -9.11 4.55 -10.24
N TRP A 258 -8.30 4.73 -9.21
CA TRP A 258 -8.60 5.60 -8.09
C TRP A 258 -7.37 6.42 -7.68
N ASP A 259 -7.61 7.53 -7.00
CA ASP A 259 -6.61 8.22 -6.18
C ASP A 259 -6.99 8.00 -4.74
N TRP A 260 -6.01 7.64 -3.90
CA TRP A 260 -6.18 7.46 -2.47
C TRP A 260 -5.03 8.14 -1.75
N PHE A 261 -5.34 8.77 -0.62
CA PHE A 261 -4.32 9.21 0.32
C PHE A 261 -4.84 9.15 1.76
N SER A 262 -3.91 9.01 2.70
CA SER A 262 -4.15 9.26 4.11
C SER A 262 -3.22 10.37 4.62
N LEU A 263 -3.69 11.14 5.60
CA LEU A 263 -2.94 12.18 6.29
C LEU A 263 -3.05 11.97 7.79
N GLN A 264 -1.95 12.17 8.47
CA GLN A 264 -1.84 12.15 9.93
C GLN A 264 -1.39 13.54 10.38
N LEU A 265 -2.24 14.23 11.12
CA LEU A 265 -2.05 15.64 11.47
C LEU A 265 -1.43 15.79 12.87
N ASP A 266 -0.67 16.87 13.07
CA ASP A 266 0.06 17.15 14.32
C ASP A 266 -0.87 17.34 15.53
N ASP A 267 -2.14 17.68 15.31
CA ASP A 267 -3.15 17.82 16.38
C ASP A 267 -3.77 16.47 16.80
N GLY A 268 -3.32 15.37 16.21
CA GLY A 268 -3.81 14.02 16.46
C GLY A 268 -4.93 13.59 15.52
N ALA A 269 -5.49 14.48 14.69
CA ALA A 269 -6.50 14.11 13.73
C ALA A 269 -5.90 13.38 12.52
N ALA A 270 -6.74 12.66 11.79
CA ALA A 270 -6.32 11.97 10.58
C ALA A 270 -7.39 12.05 9.49
N LEU A 271 -7.00 11.91 8.23
CA LEU A 271 -7.89 11.94 7.08
C LEU A 271 -7.56 10.76 6.18
N MET A 272 -8.57 10.01 5.77
CA MET A 272 -8.49 9.13 4.61
C MET A 272 -9.42 9.68 3.54
N PHE A 273 -8.97 9.68 2.29
CA PHE A 273 -9.81 10.06 1.16
C PHE A 273 -9.47 9.23 -0.06
N PHE A 274 -10.50 8.83 -0.80
CA PHE A 274 -10.33 8.29 -2.14
C PHE A 274 -11.34 8.86 -3.13
N GLN A 275 -10.91 8.94 -4.38
CA GLN A 275 -11.78 9.20 -5.52
C GLN A 275 -11.62 8.12 -6.58
N ILE A 276 -12.72 7.73 -7.21
CA ILE A 276 -12.71 6.78 -8.33
C ILE A 276 -12.84 7.58 -9.62
N ARG A 277 -11.89 7.39 -10.54
CA ARG A 277 -11.84 8.05 -11.84
C ARG A 277 -12.58 7.20 -12.87
N LEU A 278 -13.45 7.84 -13.65
CA LEU A 278 -14.21 7.20 -14.72
C LEU A 278 -13.55 7.41 -16.09
N ALA A 279 -13.80 6.48 -17.02
CA ALA A 279 -13.24 6.51 -18.37
C ALA A 279 -13.62 7.76 -19.18
N ASP A 280 -14.73 8.41 -18.83
CA ASP A 280 -15.19 9.66 -19.45
C ASP A 280 -14.52 10.92 -18.84
N GLY A 281 -13.62 10.74 -17.87
CA GLY A 281 -12.91 11.80 -17.16
C GLY A 281 -13.67 12.40 -15.98
N SER A 282 -14.90 11.93 -15.70
CA SER A 282 -15.64 12.33 -14.50
C SER A 282 -15.20 11.54 -13.26
N LEU A 283 -15.70 11.95 -12.10
CA LEU A 283 -15.49 11.26 -10.83
C LEU A 283 -16.74 10.48 -10.45
N SER A 284 -16.53 9.31 -9.86
CA SER A 284 -17.60 8.52 -9.27
C SER A 284 -18.28 9.26 -8.11
N ASN A 285 -19.60 9.12 -8.01
CA ASN A 285 -20.38 9.51 -6.83
C ASN A 285 -20.10 8.61 -5.60
N PHE A 286 -19.34 7.53 -5.77
CA PHE A 286 -18.92 6.61 -4.71
C PHE A 286 -17.50 6.89 -4.20
N SER A 287 -16.94 8.04 -4.55
CA SER A 287 -15.75 8.60 -3.89
C SER A 287 -16.10 8.99 -2.45
N SER A 288 -15.22 8.72 -1.48
CA SER A 288 -15.51 8.94 -0.07
C SER A 288 -14.27 9.31 0.73
N GLY A 289 -14.48 9.86 1.92
CA GLY A 289 -13.43 10.09 2.90
C GLY A 289 -13.86 9.75 4.32
N SER A 290 -12.94 9.91 5.25
CA SER A 290 -13.16 9.80 6.68
C SER A 290 -12.22 10.77 7.38
N TYR A 291 -12.78 11.80 8.00
CA TYR A 291 -12.07 12.65 8.94
C TYR A 291 -12.17 12.03 10.34
N ILE A 292 -11.02 11.72 10.91
CA ILE A 292 -10.85 11.02 12.18
C ILE A 292 -10.36 12.06 13.19
N ARG A 293 -11.16 12.31 14.22
CA ARG A 293 -10.81 13.25 15.29
C ARG A 293 -9.72 12.65 16.20
N PRO A 294 -9.00 13.47 16.97
CA PRO A 294 -8.00 12.98 17.93
C PRO A 294 -8.57 12.03 19.00
N ASP A 295 -9.88 12.02 19.21
CA ASP A 295 -10.58 11.09 20.12
C ASP A 295 -11.03 9.78 19.45
N GLY A 296 -10.73 9.60 18.15
CA GLY A 296 -11.08 8.44 17.35
C GLY A 296 -12.47 8.49 16.73
N SER A 297 -13.26 9.54 16.97
CA SER A 297 -14.58 9.67 16.33
C SER A 297 -14.46 10.04 14.86
N VAL A 298 -15.30 9.41 14.03
CA VAL A 298 -15.23 9.51 12.56
C VAL A 298 -16.33 10.42 12.02
N GLN A 299 -15.99 11.24 11.05
CA GLN A 299 -16.91 12.05 10.25
C GLN A 299 -16.69 11.74 8.77
N PRO A 300 -17.75 11.40 8.00
CA PRO A 300 -17.65 11.19 6.56
C PRO A 300 -17.37 12.49 5.79
#